data_AF-A0A938MCK5-F1
#
_entry.id   AF-A0A938MCK5-F1
#
_cell.length_a   1.000
_cell.length_b   1.000
_cell.length_c   1.000
_cell.angle_alpha   90.00
_cell.angle_beta   90.00
_cell.angle_gamma   90.00
#
_symmetry.space_group_name_H-M   'P 1'
#
loop_
_entity.id
_entity.type
_entity.pdbx_description
1 polymer ?
#
loop_
_entity_poly.entity_id
_entity_poly.type
_entity_poly.pdbx_seq_one_letter_code
_entity_poly.pdbx_strand_id
1 'polypeptide(L)' 'GNLVLRQIVRMNQIIAGVVNSNRSHFEAAIADLAALKRKFPSVMGQVIGSRIPVRDFAAAAAALTAKDREKIKVVLTF' A
#
# COMPACT_ATOMS: atom_id res chain seq x y z
N GLY A 1 -4.38 -17.00 34.11
CA GLY A 1 -4.97 -17.53 32.87
C GLY A 1 -4.85 -16.49 31.77
N ASN A 2 -4.62 -16.90 30.52
CA ASN A 2 -4.40 -16.00 29.38
C ASN A 2 -5.66 -15.16 29.10
N LEU A 3 -5.64 -13.88 29.51
CA LEU A 3 -6.79 -12.96 29.44
C LEU A 3 -7.20 -12.64 27.99
N VAL A 4 -6.24 -12.60 27.06
CA VAL A 4 -6.46 -12.30 25.65
C VAL A 4 -7.23 -13.44 24.97
N LEU A 5 -6.79 -14.69 25.17
CA LEU A 5 -7.52 -15.86 24.65
C LEU A 5 -8.94 -15.94 25.22
N ARG A 6 -9.10 -15.66 26.52
CA ARG A 6 -10.41 -15.65 27.17
C ARG A 6 -11.35 -14.60 26.56
N GLN A 7 -10.83 -13.43 26.22
CA GLN A 7 -11.61 -12.37 25.57
C GLN A 7 -11.97 -12.74 24.13
N ILE A 8 -11.01 -13.21 23.34
CA ILE A 8 -11.24 -13.64 21.95
C ILE A 8 -12.39 -14.64 21.87
N VAL A 9 -12.37 -15.65 22.76
CA VAL A 9 -13.42 -16.68 22.81
C VAL A 9 -14.76 -16.09 23.28
N ARG A 10 -14.79 -15.35 24.39
CA ARG A 10 -16.04 -14.80 24.95
C ARG A 10 -16.73 -13.81 24.03
N MET A 11 -15.95 -13.10 23.21
CA MET A 11 -16.43 -12.05 22.32
C MET A 11 -16.51 -12.50 20.86
N ASN A 12 -16.27 -13.78 20.56
CA ASN A 12 -16.28 -14.34 19.21
C ASN A 12 -15.39 -13.55 18.22
N GLN A 13 -14.21 -13.12 18.67
CA GLN A 13 -13.29 -12.36 17.83
C GLN A 13 -12.52 -13.29 16.88
N ILE A 14 -12.29 -12.81 15.66
CA ILE A 14 -11.56 -13.55 14.62
C ILE A 14 -10.18 -12.95 14.45
N ILE A 15 -9.17 -13.81 14.39
CA ILE A 15 -7.84 -13.46 13.89
C ILE A 15 -7.73 -14.06 12.48
N ALA A 16 -7.71 -13.20 11.47
CA ALA A 16 -7.59 -13.61 10.07
C ALA A 16 -6.20 -13.25 9.52
N GLY A 17 -5.50 -14.23 8.95
CA GLY A 17 -4.34 -13.99 8.12
C GLY A 17 -4.77 -13.56 6.73
N VAL A 18 -4.35 -12.39 6.28
CA VAL A 18 -4.65 -11.86 4.94
C VAL A 18 -3.34 -11.69 4.18
N VAL A 19 -3.19 -12.41 3.07
CA VAL A 19 -1.99 -12.38 2.23
C VAL A 19 -2.37 -12.52 0.76
N ASN A 20 -1.63 -11.82 -0.09
CA ASN A 20 -1.81 -11.80 -1.54
C ASN A 20 -3.23 -11.41 -1.99
N SER A 21 -3.41 -11.43 -3.30
CA SER A 21 -4.66 -11.10 -3.98
C SER A 21 -4.68 -11.79 -5.33
N ASN A 22 -5.87 -11.98 -5.89
CA ASN A 22 -6.04 -12.50 -7.24
C ASN A 22 -6.50 -11.38 -8.19
N ARG A 23 -6.69 -11.72 -9.47
CA ARG A 23 -7.07 -10.78 -10.53
C ARG A 23 -8.29 -9.90 -10.19
N SER A 24 -9.35 -10.45 -9.60
CA SER A 24 -10.57 -9.68 -9.34
C SER A 24 -10.32 -8.53 -8.35
N HIS A 25 -9.40 -8.71 -7.40
CA HIS A 25 -9.01 -7.64 -6.48
C HIS A 25 -8.24 -6.52 -7.19
N PHE A 26 -7.43 -6.83 -8.21
CA PHE A 26 -6.77 -5.80 -9.02
C PHE A 26 -7.78 -4.99 -9.85
N GLU A 27 -8.77 -5.66 -10.44
CA GLU A 27 -9.83 -5.00 -11.20
C GLU A 27 -10.67 -4.08 -10.30
N ALA A 28 -11.03 -4.55 -9.10
CA ALA A 28 -11.69 -3.73 -8.08
C ALA A 28 -10.82 -2.52 -7.67
N ALA A 29 -9.53 -2.73 -7.43
CA ALA A 29 -8.62 -1.65 -7.04
C ALA A 29 -8.53 -0.55 -8.10
N ILE A 30 -8.59 -0.88 -9.40
CA ILE A 30 -8.62 0.13 -10.48
C ILE A 30 -9.88 1.00 -10.37
N ALA A 31 -11.04 0.39 -10.16
CA ALA A 31 -12.30 1.11 -9.99
C ALA A 31 -12.29 2.01 -8.74
N ASP A 32 -11.74 1.50 -7.64
CA ASP A 32 -11.58 2.23 -6.39
C ASP A 32 -10.63 3.43 -6.55
N LEU A 33 -9.50 3.24 -7.23
CA LEU A 33 -8.56 4.34 -7.50
C LEU A 33 -9.22 5.47 -8.31
N ALA A 34 -10.08 5.14 -9.27
CA ALA A 34 -10.83 6.15 -10.02
C ALA A 34 -11.84 6.90 -9.11
N ALA A 35 -12.54 6.18 -8.24
CA ALA A 35 -13.46 6.79 -7.27
C ALA A 35 -12.72 7.68 -6.25
N LEU A 36 -11.59 7.22 -5.73
CA LEU A 36 -10.74 7.95 -4.81
C LEU A 36 -10.16 9.22 -5.45
N LYS A 37 -9.73 9.15 -6.71
CA LYS A 37 -9.24 10.33 -7.44
C LYS A 37 -10.32 11.42 -7.58
N ARG A 38 -11.58 11.02 -7.81
CA ARG A 38 -12.70 11.97 -7.86
C ARG A 38 -13.03 12.55 -6.49
N LYS A 39 -13.02 11.73 -5.44
CA LYS A 39 -13.41 12.15 -4.09
C LYS A 39 -12.32 12.92 -3.34
N PHE A 40 -11.05 12.58 -3.56
CA PHE A 40 -9.89 13.11 -2.84
C PHE A 40 -8.74 13.46 -3.80
N PRO A 41 -8.94 14.40 -4.74
CA PRO A 41 -7.96 14.69 -5.78
C PRO A 41 -6.59 15.13 -5.20
N SER A 42 -6.59 15.98 -4.17
CA SER A 42 -5.36 16.48 -3.55
C SER A 42 -4.57 15.40 -2.83
N VAL A 43 -5.25 14.48 -2.12
CA VAL A 43 -4.60 13.36 -1.42
C VAL A 43 -4.05 12.37 -2.43
N MET A 44 -4.83 12.04 -3.46
CA MET A 44 -4.39 11.11 -4.51
C MET A 44 -3.20 11.64 -5.31
N GLY A 45 -3.04 12.97 -5.41
CA GLY A 45 -1.85 13.60 -5.99
C GLY A 45 -0.56 13.35 -5.21
N GLN A 46 -0.64 13.02 -3.91
CA GLN A 46 0.50 12.85 -3.01
C GLN A 46 0.90 11.38 -2.81
N VAL A 47 0.08 10.42 -3.28
CA VAL A 47 0.36 8.99 -3.10
C VAL A 47 1.68 8.57 -3.75
N ILE A 48 2.01 9.14 -4.92
CA ILE A 48 3.30 8.92 -5.58
C ILE A 48 4.25 10.03 -5.11
N GLY A 49 5.10 9.70 -4.13
CA GLY A 49 6.02 10.65 -3.50
C GLY A 49 7.26 10.96 -4.35
N SER A 50 7.67 10.07 -5.25
CA SER A 50 8.71 10.37 -6.23
C SER A 50 8.61 9.51 -7.49
N ARG A 51 9.18 10.04 -8.57
CA ARG A 51 9.39 9.36 -9.84
C ARG A 51 10.86 9.42 -10.19
N ILE A 52 11.49 8.27 -10.44
CA ILE A 52 12.92 8.19 -10.73
C ILE A 52 13.11 7.52 -12.10
N PRO A 53 13.76 8.18 -13.06
CA PRO A 53 14.10 7.56 -14.34
C PRO A 53 15.03 6.37 -14.15
N VAL A 54 14.71 5.23 -14.77
CA VAL A 54 15.53 4.01 -14.72
C VAL A 54 16.91 4.24 -15.33
N ARG A 55 17.01 5.16 -16.30
CA ARG A 55 18.30 5.59 -16.89
C ARG A 55 19.28 6.18 -15.86
N ASP A 56 18.77 6.72 -14.75
CA ASP A 56 19.59 7.13 -13.61
C ASP A 56 19.75 5.94 -12.66
N PHE A 57 20.64 5.02 -13.06
CA PHE A 57 20.86 3.76 -12.35
C PHE A 57 21.25 3.96 -10.88
N ALA A 58 22.06 4.96 -10.57
CA ALA A 58 22.50 5.22 -9.20
C ALA A 58 21.31 5.68 -8.33
N ALA A 59 20.51 6.63 -8.81
CA ALA A 59 19.33 7.09 -8.09
C ALA A 59 18.25 6.00 -7.98
N ALA A 60 18.05 5.21 -9.04
CA ALA A 60 17.10 4.11 -9.05
C ALA A 60 17.51 3.01 -8.04
N ALA A 61 18.79 2.62 -8.02
CA ALA A 61 19.31 1.64 -7.06
C ALA A 61 19.22 2.14 -5.62
N ALA A 62 19.54 3.41 -5.37
CA ALA A 62 19.39 4.02 -4.04
C ALA A 62 17.93 4.00 -3.57
N ALA A 63 16.97 4.22 -4.46
CA ALA A 63 15.55 4.20 -4.11
C ALA A 63 14.98 2.81 -3.81
N LEU A 64 15.63 1.72 -4.26
CA LEU A 64 15.23 0.36 -3.92
C LEU A 64 15.62 -0.04 -2.49
N THR A 65 16.64 0.61 -1.93
CA THR A 65 17.19 0.29 -0.60
C THR A 65 16.82 1.33 0.46
N ALA A 66 16.55 2.57 0.05
CA ALA A 66 16.15 3.64 0.96
C ALA A 66 14.75 3.40 1.54
N LYS A 67 14.67 3.33 2.88
CA LYS A 67 13.39 3.45 3.60
C LYS A 67 13.14 4.90 3.96
N ASP A 68 12.63 5.65 3.00
CA ASP A 68 12.14 7.00 3.24
C ASP A 68 10.74 6.93 3.89
N ARG A 69 10.63 7.31 5.17
CA ARG A 69 9.37 7.23 5.93
C ARG A 69 8.34 8.28 5.50
N GLU A 70 8.74 9.29 4.73
CA GLU A 70 7.84 10.34 4.24
C GLU A 70 7.21 9.96 2.90
N LYS A 71 7.76 8.97 2.19
CA LYS A 71 7.26 8.52 0.88
C LYS A 71 6.35 7.30 1.01
N ILE A 72 5.14 7.41 0.48
CA ILE A 72 4.19 6.30 0.39
C ILE A 72 4.59 5.34 -0.73
N LYS A 73 4.82 5.87 -1.94
CA LYS A 73 5.17 5.09 -3.13
C LYS A 73 6.22 5.80 -3.98
N VAL A 74 7.27 5.07 -4.34
CA VAL A 74 8.24 5.45 -5.37
C VAL A 74 7.92 4.69 -6.65
N VAL A 75 7.98 5.40 -7.79
CA VAL A 75 7.76 4.83 -9.12
C VAL A 75 9.02 4.98 -9.95
N LEU A 76 9.48 3.88 -10.55
CA LEU A 76 10.54 3.91 -11.57
C LEU A 76 9.91 4.17 -12.94
N THR A 77 10.47 5.12 -13.69
CA THR A 77 9.97 5.49 -15.03
C THR A 77 10.95 5.07 -16.11
N PHE A 78 10.46 4.47 -17.18
CA PHE A 78 11.23 4.04 -18.33
C PHE A 78 11.37 5.17 -19.36
#